data_AF-A0A7X7KDG1-F1
#
_entry.id   AF-A0A7X7KDG1-F1
#
_cell.length_a   1.000
_cell.length_b   1.000
_cell.length_c   1.000
_cell.angle_alpha   90.00
_cell.angle_beta   90.00
_cell.angle_gamma   90.00
#
_symmetry.space_group_name_H-M   'P 1'
#
loop_
_entity.id
_entity.type
_entity.pdbx_description
1 polymer ?
#
loop_
_entity_poly.entity_id
_entity_poly.type
_entity_poly.pdbx_seq_one_letter_code
_entity_poly.pdbx_strand_id
1 'polypeptide(L)'
;MLYRANAANFFRGYLLPLAVMFTVVSMCCSPIVAQTNDNDQYRQAVGGISVDADGVLNSARLDDMGALAKLRGRAMQNIPEGMKSTTAERKISLRQLENALADCVNNNKPVPDEIKYLAGLQRINYVFVYPERQDVVLVGVGEAWKVDGKGNVVGAKSGGPVILLDDLLVALRTARGASQGGITCSIDPTPEGLERMKQVTTGPVSSGQQAQTFAAALAKSLGMQRISVHGVPATSHFARVLVAADYRMKRIAMNLDPSPVRGLKSYLQMISPRTRGIRTPRFWLEPSYAALLHD
;
A
#
# COMPACT_ATOMS: atom_id res chain seq x y z
N MET A 1 13.93 9.50 2.44
CA MET A 1 12.96 9.87 3.49
C MET A 1 12.60 8.59 4.25
N LEU A 2 12.79 8.55 5.57
CA LEU A 2 12.68 7.34 6.39
C LEU A 2 11.29 7.30 7.02
N TYR A 3 10.39 6.46 6.51
CA TYR A 3 9.13 6.19 7.20
C TYR A 3 9.40 5.28 8.40
N ARG A 4 8.69 5.50 9.52
CA ARG A 4 8.83 4.71 10.75
C ARG A 4 7.54 3.92 10.99
N ALA A 5 7.59 2.65 11.35
CA ALA A 5 6.39 1.87 11.75
C ALA A 5 6.46 1.57 13.25
N ASN A 6 5.42 1.90 14.02
CA ASN A 6 5.40 1.55 15.45
C ASN A 6 4.87 0.13 15.67
N ALA A 7 5.64 -0.72 16.37
CA ALA A 7 5.16 -2.03 16.81
C ALA A 7 4.00 -1.94 17.82
N ALA A 8 3.83 -0.78 18.49
CA ALA A 8 2.88 -0.59 19.59
C ALA A 8 1.46 -0.14 19.16
N ASN A 9 1.16 0.05 17.87
CA ASN A 9 -0.17 0.47 17.40
C ASN A 9 -1.26 -0.62 17.46
N PHE A 10 -1.10 -1.56 18.38
CA PHE A 10 -1.99 -2.71 18.56
C PHE A 10 -3.09 -2.47 19.60
N PHE A 11 -2.96 -1.48 20.49
CA PHE A 11 -3.96 -1.20 21.53
C PHE A 11 -3.90 0.26 22.00
N ARG A 12 -4.94 1.06 21.69
CA ARG A 12 -5.63 1.94 22.66
C ARG A 12 -6.72 2.81 22.01
N GLY A 13 -7.93 2.69 22.57
CA GLY A 13 -9.00 3.68 22.48
C GLY A 13 -8.93 4.69 23.63
N TYR A 14 -9.44 5.89 23.33
CA TYR A 14 -9.86 7.03 24.17
C TYR A 14 -9.09 7.40 25.44
N LEU A 15 -8.59 8.65 25.46
CA LEU A 15 -8.91 9.68 26.47
C LEU A 15 -8.26 11.03 26.10
N LEU A 16 -9.10 12.07 25.96
CA LEU A 16 -8.82 13.51 26.05
C LEU A 16 -9.18 13.95 27.51
N PRO A 17 -8.87 15.17 28.02
CA PRO A 17 -8.57 16.42 27.30
C PRO A 17 -7.47 17.37 27.87
N LEU A 18 -7.25 18.46 27.10
CA LEU A 18 -6.99 19.87 27.50
C LEU A 18 -5.54 20.34 27.85
N ALA A 19 -5.02 21.29 27.05
CA ALA A 19 -4.56 22.62 27.48
C ALA A 19 -4.18 23.52 26.26
N VAL A 20 -4.25 24.83 26.47
CA VAL A 20 -4.42 25.94 25.51
C VAL A 20 -3.17 26.83 25.44
N MET A 21 -2.97 27.50 24.29
CA MET A 21 -2.16 28.71 24.00
C MET A 21 -0.66 28.74 24.36
N PHE A 22 0.18 29.02 23.35
CA PHE A 22 0.82 30.34 23.24
C PHE A 22 1.32 30.62 21.81
N THR A 23 1.13 31.88 21.39
CA THR A 23 1.26 32.46 20.04
C THR A 23 2.65 33.02 19.73
N VAL A 24 3.06 32.86 18.47
CA VAL A 24 3.69 33.84 17.54
C VAL A 24 5.03 34.50 17.94
N VAL A 25 6.07 34.26 17.12
CA VAL A 25 6.91 35.22 16.36
C VAL A 25 8.18 34.47 15.90
N SER A 26 8.35 34.27 14.59
CA SER A 26 9.63 34.46 13.88
C SER A 26 9.42 34.24 12.37
N MET A 27 8.96 35.30 11.70
CA MET A 27 9.09 35.46 10.25
C MET A 27 10.54 35.80 9.91
N CYS A 28 11.00 35.30 8.75
CA CYS A 28 12.24 35.61 8.01
C CYS A 28 13.20 34.41 7.83
N CYS A 29 12.71 33.37 7.16
CA CYS A 29 13.48 32.56 6.21
C CYS A 29 12.45 31.89 5.30
N SER A 30 12.30 32.38 4.07
CA SER A 30 11.40 31.79 3.07
C SER A 30 12.12 30.64 2.36
N PRO A 31 11.82 29.36 2.63
CA PRO A 31 12.05 28.35 1.61
C PRO A 31 11.03 28.59 0.50
N ILE A 32 11.51 28.58 -0.74
CA ILE A 32 10.69 28.58 -1.95
C ILE A 32 9.74 27.38 -1.86
N VAL A 33 8.49 27.65 -1.48
CA VAL A 33 7.40 26.70 -1.55
C VAL A 33 6.84 26.77 -2.96
N ALA A 34 6.98 25.67 -3.70
CA ALA A 34 6.25 25.48 -4.95
C ALA A 34 4.75 25.58 -4.62
N GLN A 35 4.08 26.57 -5.21
CA GLN A 35 2.64 26.75 -5.08
C GLN A 35 1.93 25.58 -5.76
N THR A 36 1.51 24.59 -4.97
CA THR A 36 0.52 23.60 -5.39
C THR A 36 -0.86 24.13 -5.01
N ASN A 37 -1.58 24.66 -5.99
CA ASN A 37 -2.97 25.06 -5.82
C ASN A 37 -3.84 23.87 -5.36
N ASP A 38 -4.48 24.05 -4.20
CA ASP A 38 -5.77 23.52 -3.76
C ASP A 38 -6.07 22.02 -3.98
N ASN A 39 -5.65 21.21 -3.00
CA ASN A 39 -6.53 20.27 -2.28
C ASN A 39 -5.80 19.65 -1.07
N ASP A 40 -5.62 20.46 -0.04
CA ASP A 40 -5.35 19.96 1.31
C ASP A 40 -6.59 19.25 1.85
N GLN A 41 -6.58 17.90 1.84
CA GLN A 41 -7.26 16.98 2.79
C GLN A 41 -7.49 15.60 2.18
N TYR A 42 -6.42 14.86 1.93
CA TYR A 42 -6.53 13.40 1.89
C TYR A 42 -5.54 12.85 2.90
N ARG A 43 -5.99 12.53 4.12
CA ARG A 43 -5.27 11.62 5.01
C ARG A 43 -5.19 10.28 4.27
N GLN A 44 -4.00 9.96 3.75
CA GLN A 44 -3.84 9.05 2.63
C GLN A 44 -3.89 7.58 3.06
N ALA A 45 -5.09 7.07 3.34
CA ALA A 45 -5.30 5.65 3.57
C ALA A 45 -5.30 4.89 2.23
N VAL A 46 -4.36 3.97 2.06
CA VAL A 46 -4.22 3.04 0.93
C VAL A 46 -3.90 1.67 1.50
N GLY A 47 -4.56 0.61 1.04
CA GLY A 47 -4.25 -0.75 1.44
C GLY A 47 -4.45 -1.05 2.94
N GLY A 48 -5.22 -0.25 3.68
CA GLY A 48 -5.41 -0.45 5.12
C GLY A 48 -4.40 0.28 6.02
N ILE A 49 -3.44 1.01 5.46
CA ILE A 49 -2.46 1.79 6.22
C ILE A 49 -2.69 3.29 6.03
N SER A 50 -2.36 4.10 7.04
CA SER A 50 -2.23 5.55 6.95
C SER A 50 -0.83 5.97 7.39
N VAL A 51 -0.33 7.07 6.83
CA VAL A 51 0.95 7.67 7.21
C VAL A 51 0.66 9.07 7.74
N ASP A 52 1.13 9.37 8.94
CA ASP A 52 0.96 10.70 9.55
C ASP A 52 2.08 11.67 9.13
N ALA A 53 2.00 12.92 9.62
CA ALA A 53 2.92 14.00 9.27
C ALA A 53 4.36 13.72 9.72
N ASP A 54 4.54 12.90 10.77
CA ASP A 54 5.86 12.48 11.27
C ASP A 54 6.43 11.30 10.47
N GLY A 55 5.73 10.86 9.43
CA GLY A 55 6.11 9.73 8.60
C GLY A 55 5.90 8.39 9.30
N VAL A 56 5.01 8.33 10.30
CA VAL A 56 4.69 7.11 11.02
C VAL A 56 3.56 6.34 10.37
N LEU A 57 3.80 5.06 10.08
CA LEU A 57 2.81 4.13 9.58
C LEU A 57 1.89 3.65 10.70
N ASN A 58 0.60 3.82 10.48
CA ASN A 58 -0.49 3.38 11.34
C ASN A 58 -1.45 2.47 10.56
N SER A 59 -2.14 1.57 11.26
CA SER A 59 -3.32 0.91 10.68
C SER A 59 -4.43 1.95 10.58
N ALA A 60 -5.03 2.10 9.40
CA ALA A 60 -6.15 3.01 9.25
C ALA A 60 -7.36 2.45 10.04
N ARG A 61 -7.97 3.26 10.92
CA ARG A 61 -9.13 2.84 11.69
C ARG A 61 -10.33 2.65 10.76
N LEU A 62 -11.14 1.61 10.99
CA LEU A 62 -12.27 1.27 10.14
C LEU A 62 -13.26 2.44 9.92
N ASP A 63 -13.46 3.29 10.93
CA ASP A 63 -14.32 4.48 10.82
C ASP A 63 -13.72 5.56 9.90
N ASP A 64 -12.41 5.84 10.05
CA ASP A 64 -11.66 6.73 9.16
C ASP A 64 -11.70 6.22 7.71
N MET A 65 -11.59 4.89 7.52
CA MET A 65 -11.67 4.26 6.20
C MET A 65 -13.06 4.37 5.59
N GLY A 66 -14.12 4.15 6.38
CA GLY A 66 -15.50 4.22 5.91
C GLY A 66 -15.92 5.63 5.48
N ALA A 67 -15.54 6.65 6.26
CA ALA A 67 -15.77 8.04 5.90
C ALA A 67 -14.98 8.44 4.64
N LEU A 68 -13.70 8.07 4.55
CA LEU A 68 -12.86 8.39 3.40
C LEU A 68 -13.30 7.65 2.12
N ALA A 69 -13.67 6.38 2.23
CA ALA A 69 -14.21 5.59 1.12
C ALA A 69 -15.52 6.20 0.60
N LYS A 70 -16.40 6.67 1.49
CA LYS A 70 -17.62 7.40 1.11
C LYS A 70 -17.31 8.72 0.41
N LEU A 71 -16.33 9.49 0.90
CA LEU A 71 -15.91 10.74 0.26
C LEU A 71 -15.33 10.48 -1.14
N ARG A 72 -14.42 9.51 -1.28
CA ARG A 72 -13.89 9.08 -2.59
C ARG A 72 -15.00 8.57 -3.51
N GLY A 73 -15.95 7.82 -2.96
CA GLY A 73 -17.16 7.37 -3.64
C GLY A 73 -17.95 8.51 -4.27
N ARG A 74 -18.12 9.61 -3.53
CA ARG A 74 -18.84 10.81 -3.98
C ARG A 74 -18.05 11.67 -4.95
N ALA A 75 -16.72 11.68 -4.82
CA ALA A 75 -15.82 12.44 -5.70
C ALA A 75 -15.54 11.73 -7.04
N MET A 76 -15.83 10.43 -7.14
CA MET A 76 -15.66 9.67 -8.37
C MET A 76 -16.69 10.06 -9.42
N GLN A 77 -16.23 10.19 -10.67
CA GLN A 77 -17.09 10.45 -11.81
C GLN A 77 -17.96 9.22 -12.12
N ASN A 78 -19.11 9.47 -12.74
CA ASN A 78 -19.97 8.40 -13.21
C ASN A 78 -19.25 7.56 -14.27
N ILE A 79 -19.30 6.24 -14.12
CA ILE A 79 -18.67 5.32 -15.06
C ILE A 79 -19.45 5.35 -16.39
N PRO A 80 -18.77 5.61 -17.53
CA PRO A 80 -19.42 5.58 -18.85
C PRO A 80 -20.10 4.24 -19.13
N GLU A 81 -21.25 4.25 -19.81
CA GLU A 81 -22.05 3.03 -20.08
C GLU A 81 -21.23 1.91 -20.73
N GLY A 82 -20.36 2.25 -21.69
CA GLY A 82 -19.47 1.28 -22.36
C GLY A 82 -18.43 0.61 -21.46
N MET A 83 -18.24 1.08 -20.23
CA MET A 83 -17.28 0.55 -19.26
C MET A 83 -17.93 -0.19 -18.10
N LYS A 84 -19.27 -0.14 -17.97
CA LYS A 84 -20.00 -0.76 -16.86
C LYS A 84 -19.99 -2.29 -16.93
N SER A 85 -19.99 -2.85 -18.13
CA SER A 85 -19.95 -4.30 -18.34
C SER A 85 -18.54 -4.86 -18.14
N THR A 86 -18.48 -6.09 -17.59
CA THR A 86 -17.25 -6.88 -17.55
C THR A 86 -16.89 -7.35 -18.97
N THR A 87 -15.63 -7.22 -19.34
CA THR A 87 -15.06 -7.72 -20.60
C THR A 87 -13.76 -8.45 -20.35
N ALA A 88 -13.52 -9.53 -21.09
CA ALA A 88 -12.26 -10.26 -21.07
C ALA A 88 -11.14 -9.55 -21.86
N GLU A 89 -11.51 -8.63 -22.75
CA GLU A 89 -10.58 -7.97 -23.69
C GLU A 89 -10.76 -6.45 -23.69
N ARG A 90 -10.57 -5.80 -22.53
CA ARG A 90 -10.46 -4.35 -22.47
C ARG A 90 -9.14 -3.92 -23.12
N LYS A 91 -9.20 -3.08 -24.15
CA LYS A 91 -8.05 -2.63 -24.94
C LYS A 91 -7.71 -1.19 -24.61
N ILE A 92 -6.47 -0.95 -24.18
CA ILE A 92 -5.96 0.38 -23.84
C ILE A 92 -4.78 0.69 -24.77
N SER A 93 -4.97 1.63 -25.69
CA SER A 93 -3.90 2.15 -26.57
C SER A 93 -3.02 3.12 -25.78
N LEU A 94 -1.72 2.85 -25.70
CA LEU A 94 -0.77 3.74 -25.02
C LEU A 94 -0.59 5.05 -25.78
N ARG A 95 -0.65 5.04 -27.11
CA ARG A 95 -0.60 6.25 -27.92
C ARG A 95 -1.81 7.14 -27.70
N GLN A 96 -3.02 6.58 -27.67
CA GLN A 96 -4.23 7.36 -27.39
C GLN A 96 -4.26 7.86 -25.95
N LEU A 97 -3.79 7.06 -25.01
CA LEU A 97 -3.63 7.45 -23.61
C LEU A 97 -2.68 8.65 -23.48
N GLU A 98 -1.52 8.62 -24.13
CA GLU A 98 -0.57 9.73 -24.16
C GLU A 98 -1.18 11.00 -24.75
N ASN A 99 -1.88 10.90 -25.90
CA ASN A 99 -2.55 12.05 -26.51
C ASN A 99 -3.60 12.66 -25.57
N ALA A 100 -4.44 11.83 -24.94
CA ALA A 100 -5.46 12.31 -24.01
C ALA A 100 -4.85 12.98 -22.76
N LEU A 101 -3.71 12.48 -22.28
CA LEU A 101 -2.97 13.11 -21.19
C LEU A 101 -2.32 14.43 -21.61
N ALA A 102 -1.74 14.49 -22.81
CA ALA A 102 -1.19 15.72 -23.37
C ALA A 102 -2.28 16.80 -23.50
N ASP A 103 -3.48 16.42 -23.96
CA ASP A 103 -4.63 17.33 -24.02
C ASP A 103 -5.05 17.83 -22.64
N CYS A 104 -5.03 16.97 -21.62
CA CYS A 104 -5.33 17.40 -20.24
C CYS A 104 -4.30 18.43 -19.75
N VAL A 105 -3.01 18.18 -19.98
CA VAL A 105 -1.93 19.10 -19.59
C VAL A 105 -2.03 20.42 -20.34
N ASN A 106 -2.16 20.39 -21.66
CA ASN A 106 -2.18 21.58 -22.52
C ASN A 106 -3.39 22.47 -22.22
N ASN A 107 -4.52 21.88 -21.85
CA ASN A 107 -5.75 22.62 -21.53
C ASN A 107 -5.96 22.84 -20.03
N ASN A 108 -4.97 22.50 -19.18
CA ASN A 108 -5.07 22.56 -17.72
C ASN A 108 -6.34 21.90 -17.16
N LYS A 109 -6.74 20.76 -17.75
CA LYS A 109 -7.90 19.97 -17.33
C LYS A 109 -7.47 18.85 -16.39
N PRO A 110 -8.28 18.51 -15.37
CA PRO A 110 -8.02 17.34 -14.55
C PRO A 110 -8.12 16.07 -15.41
N VAL A 111 -7.25 15.09 -15.12
CA VAL A 111 -7.32 13.78 -15.76
C VAL A 111 -8.64 13.10 -15.39
N PRO A 112 -9.46 12.63 -16.36
CA PRO A 112 -10.69 11.90 -16.10
C PRO A 112 -10.46 10.57 -15.36
N ASP A 113 -11.48 10.09 -14.64
CA ASP A 113 -11.35 8.88 -13.82
C ASP A 113 -11.19 7.61 -14.66
N GLU A 114 -11.84 7.55 -15.83
CA GLU A 114 -11.66 6.49 -16.81
C GLU A 114 -10.22 6.40 -17.32
N ILE A 115 -9.47 7.50 -17.30
CA ILE A 115 -8.04 7.49 -17.64
C ILE A 115 -7.21 7.10 -16.41
N LYS A 116 -7.48 7.70 -15.24
CA LYS A 116 -6.78 7.36 -13.98
C LYS A 116 -6.87 5.87 -13.64
N TYR A 117 -8.00 5.24 -13.95
CA TYR A 117 -8.27 3.83 -13.64
C TYR A 117 -8.12 2.92 -14.86
N LEU A 118 -7.54 3.42 -15.96
CA LEU A 118 -7.32 2.66 -17.21
C LEU A 118 -8.56 1.88 -17.66
N ALA A 119 -9.70 2.57 -17.61
CA ALA A 119 -11.03 2.04 -17.87
C ALA A 119 -11.32 0.77 -17.05
N GLY A 120 -10.86 0.65 -15.82
CA GLY A 120 -11.10 -0.52 -14.96
C GLY A 120 -10.35 -1.77 -15.38
N LEU A 121 -9.25 -1.65 -16.12
CA LEU A 121 -8.35 -2.77 -16.44
C LEU A 121 -7.79 -3.36 -15.14
N GLN A 122 -7.91 -4.68 -14.97
CA GLN A 122 -7.48 -5.40 -13.75
C GLN A 122 -6.25 -6.25 -13.99
N ARG A 123 -6.13 -6.81 -15.20
CA ARG A 123 -5.02 -7.67 -15.59
C ARG A 123 -4.65 -7.40 -17.03
N ILE A 124 -3.36 -7.41 -17.31
CA ILE A 124 -2.83 -7.41 -18.68
C ILE A 124 -2.57 -8.87 -19.05
N ASN A 125 -3.32 -9.38 -20.02
CA ASN A 125 -3.19 -10.72 -20.57
C ASN A 125 -2.32 -10.70 -21.82
N TYR A 126 -2.44 -9.64 -22.63
CA TYR A 126 -1.73 -9.50 -23.90
C TYR A 126 -1.20 -8.09 -24.08
N VAL A 127 -0.09 -7.98 -24.80
CA VAL A 127 0.47 -6.71 -25.28
C VAL A 127 0.58 -6.82 -26.79
N PHE A 128 -0.24 -6.06 -27.51
CA PHE A 128 -0.15 -5.98 -28.97
C PHE A 128 0.73 -4.79 -29.36
N VAL A 129 1.68 -5.03 -30.24
CA VAL A 129 2.51 -3.98 -30.83
C VAL A 129 2.08 -3.80 -32.28
N TYR A 130 1.75 -2.57 -32.66
CA TYR A 130 1.36 -2.19 -34.02
C TYR A 130 2.38 -1.19 -34.57
N PRO A 131 3.48 -1.66 -35.21
CA PRO A 131 4.54 -0.77 -35.71
C PRO A 131 4.03 0.27 -36.70
N GLU A 132 3.17 -0.15 -37.64
CA GLU A 132 2.56 0.73 -38.65
C GLU A 132 1.71 1.85 -38.05
N ARG A 133 1.17 1.62 -36.85
CA ARG A 133 0.38 2.61 -36.10
C ARG A 133 1.22 3.31 -35.03
N GLN A 134 2.48 2.91 -34.86
CA GLN A 134 3.34 3.33 -33.75
C GLN A 134 2.62 3.25 -32.41
N ASP A 135 1.95 2.13 -32.16
CA ASP A 135 1.09 1.97 -30.98
C ASP A 135 1.35 0.65 -30.26
N VAL A 136 1.21 0.69 -28.95
CA VAL A 136 1.23 -0.46 -28.05
C VAL A 136 -0.11 -0.52 -27.35
N VAL A 137 -0.80 -1.65 -27.45
CA VAL A 137 -2.13 -1.85 -26.89
C VAL A 137 -2.08 -2.90 -25.79
N LEU A 138 -2.38 -2.49 -24.57
CA LEU A 138 -2.56 -3.37 -23.42
C LEU A 138 -3.95 -4.00 -23.49
N VAL A 139 -4.04 -5.32 -23.33
CA VAL A 139 -5.32 -6.03 -23.39
C VAL A 139 -5.47 -6.99 -22.22
N GLY A 140 -6.64 -6.99 -21.60
CA GLY A 140 -7.02 -8.02 -20.65
C GLY A 140 -8.34 -7.72 -19.95
N VAL A 141 -8.53 -8.33 -18.78
CA VAL A 141 -9.81 -8.28 -18.08
C VAL A 141 -10.07 -6.86 -17.56
N GLY A 142 -11.27 -6.34 -17.82
CA GLY A 142 -11.71 -5.06 -17.29
C GLY A 142 -13.21 -5.01 -16.97
N GLU A 143 -13.58 -4.21 -16.00
CA GLU A 143 -14.97 -4.03 -15.56
C GLU A 143 -15.17 -2.66 -14.89
N ALA A 144 -16.41 -2.34 -14.48
CA ALA A 144 -16.67 -1.20 -13.63
C ALA A 144 -15.84 -1.26 -12.34
N TRP A 145 -15.52 -0.11 -11.76
CA TRP A 145 -14.74 0.00 -10.53
C TRP A 145 -15.54 0.63 -9.37
N LYS A 146 -15.06 0.43 -8.15
CA LYS A 146 -15.55 1.05 -6.93
C LYS A 146 -14.41 1.21 -5.93
N VAL A 147 -14.61 2.02 -4.91
CA VAL A 147 -13.69 2.06 -3.76
C VAL A 147 -14.16 1.07 -2.70
N ASP A 148 -13.26 0.18 -2.27
CA ASP A 148 -13.53 -0.78 -1.20
C ASP A 148 -13.49 -0.11 0.19
N GLY A 149 -13.88 -0.87 1.23
CA GLY A 149 -13.82 -0.40 2.62
C GLY A 149 -12.41 -0.12 3.14
N LYS A 150 -11.36 -0.38 2.35
CA LYS A 150 -9.96 -0.09 2.64
C LYS A 150 -9.40 1.07 1.81
N GLY A 151 -10.26 1.74 1.05
CA GLY A 151 -9.87 2.88 0.22
C GLY A 151 -9.18 2.51 -1.09
N ASN A 152 -9.14 1.22 -1.48
CA ASN A 152 -8.56 0.77 -2.74
C ASN A 152 -9.59 0.85 -3.87
N VAL A 153 -9.14 1.13 -5.09
CA VAL A 153 -9.97 1.03 -6.29
C VAL A 153 -9.96 -0.42 -6.78
N VAL A 154 -11.13 -1.04 -6.79
CA VAL A 154 -11.32 -2.46 -7.13
C VAL A 154 -12.45 -2.63 -8.12
N GLY A 155 -12.47 -3.78 -8.79
CA GLY A 155 -13.57 -4.24 -9.60
C GLY A 155 -14.90 -4.27 -8.85
N ALA A 156 -15.94 -3.73 -9.47
CA ALA A 156 -17.26 -3.65 -8.88
C ALA A 156 -17.84 -5.04 -8.60
N LYS A 157 -17.59 -5.99 -9.51
CA LYS A 157 -18.11 -7.37 -9.45
C LYS A 157 -17.09 -8.34 -8.85
N SER A 158 -15.85 -8.35 -9.33
CA SER A 158 -14.82 -9.31 -8.87
C SER A 158 -14.17 -8.93 -7.53
N GLY A 159 -14.12 -7.63 -7.21
CA GLY A 159 -13.29 -7.13 -6.11
C GLY A 159 -11.77 -7.18 -6.39
N GLY A 160 -11.36 -7.53 -7.61
CA GLY A 160 -9.96 -7.53 -8.03
C GLY A 160 -9.38 -6.12 -8.11
N PRO A 161 -8.06 -5.94 -7.91
CA PRO A 161 -7.44 -4.62 -8.00
C PRO A 161 -7.53 -4.05 -9.42
N VAL A 162 -7.82 -2.74 -9.52
CA VAL A 162 -7.77 -2.01 -10.78
C VAL A 162 -6.37 -1.42 -10.97
N ILE A 163 -5.84 -1.49 -12.19
CA ILE A 163 -4.56 -0.88 -12.53
C ILE A 163 -4.73 0.63 -12.60
N LEU A 164 -3.97 1.35 -11.77
CA LEU A 164 -3.95 2.81 -11.76
C LEU A 164 -2.93 3.35 -12.74
N LEU A 165 -3.24 4.46 -13.40
CA LEU A 165 -2.33 5.16 -14.30
C LEU A 165 -1.00 5.50 -13.61
N ASP A 166 -1.04 6.04 -12.39
CA ASP A 166 0.15 6.41 -11.62
C ASP A 166 1.08 5.21 -11.40
N ASP A 167 0.51 4.05 -11.07
CA ASP A 167 1.28 2.83 -10.83
C ASP A 167 1.84 2.24 -12.14
N LEU A 168 1.06 2.30 -13.24
CA LEU A 168 1.54 1.91 -14.57
C LEU A 168 2.73 2.80 -14.99
N LEU A 169 2.64 4.12 -14.80
CA LEU A 169 3.71 5.05 -15.13
C LEU A 169 4.98 4.77 -14.31
N VAL A 170 4.83 4.51 -13.01
CA VAL A 170 5.96 4.13 -12.15
C VAL A 170 6.56 2.81 -12.61
N ALA A 171 5.75 1.80 -12.91
CA ALA A 171 6.23 0.51 -13.40
C ALA A 171 7.02 0.66 -14.71
N LEU A 172 6.49 1.40 -15.69
CA LEU A 172 7.17 1.64 -16.97
C LEU A 172 8.50 2.40 -16.79
N ARG A 173 8.53 3.44 -15.94
CA ARG A 173 9.74 4.24 -15.68
C ARG A 173 10.82 3.48 -14.94
N THR A 174 10.43 2.52 -14.09
CA THR A 174 11.37 1.80 -13.20
C THR A 174 11.75 0.42 -13.71
N ALA A 175 11.03 -0.12 -14.71
CA ALA A 175 11.17 -1.50 -15.20
C ALA A 175 12.62 -1.93 -15.47
N ARG A 176 13.43 -1.08 -16.12
CA ARG A 176 14.84 -1.40 -16.42
C ARG A 176 15.73 -1.46 -15.19
N GLY A 177 15.51 -0.61 -14.20
CA GLY A 177 16.25 -0.68 -12.94
C GLY A 177 15.79 -1.86 -12.09
N ALA A 178 14.48 -2.08 -12.04
CA ALA A 178 13.86 -3.20 -11.35
C ALA A 178 14.28 -4.56 -11.91
N SER A 179 14.55 -4.69 -13.21
CA SER A 179 15.02 -5.96 -13.79
C SER A 179 16.45 -6.33 -13.39
N GLN A 180 17.24 -5.38 -12.88
CA GLN A 180 18.62 -5.61 -12.43
C GLN A 180 18.73 -5.80 -10.92
N GLY A 181 17.97 -5.03 -10.13
CA GLY A 181 18.06 -5.02 -8.66
C GLY A 181 16.80 -5.47 -7.91
N GLY A 182 15.72 -5.75 -8.63
CA GLY A 182 14.41 -6.05 -8.05
C GLY A 182 13.70 -4.81 -7.48
N ILE A 183 12.47 -5.04 -7.02
CA ILE A 183 11.69 -4.09 -6.22
C ILE A 183 11.58 -4.67 -4.82
N THR A 184 11.98 -3.91 -3.81
CA THR A 184 11.98 -4.40 -2.42
C THR A 184 11.34 -3.40 -1.49
N CYS A 185 10.58 -3.92 -0.52
CA CYS A 185 10.13 -3.18 0.64
C CYS A 185 10.59 -3.93 1.89
N SER A 186 11.14 -3.22 2.86
CA SER A 186 11.52 -3.79 4.15
C SER A 186 10.98 -2.95 5.30
N ILE A 187 10.63 -3.61 6.39
CA ILE A 187 10.29 -3.01 7.68
C ILE A 187 11.19 -3.71 8.67
N ASP A 188 12.25 -3.02 9.08
CA ASP A 188 13.35 -3.56 9.88
C ASP A 188 13.42 -2.88 11.25
N PRO A 189 13.68 -3.62 12.33
CA PRO A 189 14.05 -3.04 13.61
C PRO A 189 15.21 -2.05 13.49
N THR A 190 15.21 -0.99 14.31
CA THR A 190 16.42 -0.17 14.44
C THR A 190 17.52 -0.93 15.19
N PRO A 191 18.80 -0.56 15.02
CA PRO A 191 19.89 -1.15 15.78
C PRO A 191 19.64 -1.12 17.30
N GLU A 192 19.14 0.00 17.81
CA GLU A 192 18.80 0.19 19.22
C GLU A 192 17.63 -0.70 19.65
N GLY A 193 16.64 -0.89 18.76
CA GLY A 193 15.52 -1.81 18.98
C GLY A 193 15.98 -3.27 19.07
N LEU A 194 16.97 -3.67 18.26
CA LEU A 194 17.57 -5.01 18.33
C LEU A 194 18.34 -5.22 19.64
N GLU A 195 19.08 -4.21 20.11
CA GLU A 195 19.78 -4.28 21.39
C GLU A 195 18.81 -4.44 22.57
N ARG A 196 17.74 -3.63 22.59
CA ARG A 196 16.67 -3.78 23.60
C ARG A 196 16.00 -5.16 23.54
N MET A 197 15.75 -5.69 22.34
CA MET A 197 15.14 -7.02 22.18
C MET A 197 16.05 -8.13 22.72
N LYS A 198 17.37 -8.05 22.50
CA LYS A 198 18.34 -9.02 23.04
C LYS A 198 18.30 -9.05 24.57
N GLN A 199 18.12 -7.91 25.22
CA GLN A 199 18.03 -7.82 26.68
C GLN A 199 16.76 -8.45 27.25
N VAL A 200 15.66 -8.50 26.47
CA VAL A 200 14.38 -9.09 26.90
C VAL A 200 14.32 -10.60 26.61
N THR A 201 15.11 -11.11 25.66
CA THR A 201 15.05 -12.49 25.16
C THR A 201 15.93 -13.48 25.97
N THR A 202 16.62 -13.03 27.03
CA THR A 202 17.57 -13.85 27.82
C THR A 202 16.93 -14.72 28.90
N GLY A 203 15.61 -14.86 28.96
CA GLY A 203 14.90 -15.71 29.94
C GLY A 203 14.08 -16.85 29.31
N PRO A 204 13.84 -17.98 30.03
CA PRO A 204 13.00 -19.06 29.53
C PRO A 204 11.54 -18.61 29.39
N VAL A 205 10.94 -18.82 28.21
CA VAL A 205 9.54 -18.50 27.93
C VAL A 205 8.68 -19.71 28.31
N SER A 206 7.96 -19.64 29.43
CA SER A 206 6.98 -20.66 29.83
C SER A 206 5.66 -20.48 29.06
N SER A 207 4.91 -21.57 28.89
CA SER A 207 3.68 -21.64 28.08
C SER A 207 2.50 -20.81 28.63
N GLY A 208 1.59 -20.39 27.74
CA GLY A 208 0.31 -19.76 28.08
C GLY A 208 0.37 -18.23 28.14
N GLN A 209 -0.21 -17.64 29.18
CA GLN A 209 -0.34 -16.18 29.40
C GLN A 209 1.02 -15.44 29.40
N GLN A 210 2.11 -16.17 29.70
CA GLN A 210 3.49 -15.71 29.60
C GLN A 210 3.95 -15.46 28.16
N ALA A 211 3.43 -16.19 27.17
CA ALA A 211 3.78 -15.97 25.76
C ALA A 211 3.20 -14.66 25.21
N GLN A 212 1.97 -14.30 25.60
CA GLN A 212 1.32 -13.05 25.17
C GLN A 212 1.97 -11.82 25.83
N THR A 213 2.29 -11.90 27.12
CA THR A 213 3.00 -10.85 27.85
C THR A 213 4.44 -10.70 27.35
N PHE A 214 5.12 -11.81 27.03
CA PHE A 214 6.43 -11.81 26.38
C PHE A 214 6.37 -11.21 24.98
N ALA A 215 5.36 -11.53 24.16
CA ALA A 215 5.16 -10.91 22.84
C ALA A 215 4.94 -9.39 22.93
N ALA A 216 4.16 -8.93 23.92
CA ALA A 216 3.97 -7.51 24.18
C ALA A 216 5.26 -6.81 24.65
N ALA A 217 6.05 -7.48 25.50
CA ALA A 217 7.36 -6.99 25.95
C ALA A 217 8.37 -6.92 24.79
N LEU A 218 8.40 -7.92 23.92
CA LEU A 218 9.19 -7.93 22.70
C LEU A 218 8.80 -6.80 21.75
N ALA A 219 7.50 -6.61 21.48
CA ALA A 219 6.99 -5.52 20.64
C ALA A 219 7.38 -4.14 21.20
N LYS A 220 7.25 -3.95 22.51
CA LYS A 220 7.68 -2.72 23.19
C LYS A 220 9.20 -2.50 23.08
N SER A 221 9.99 -3.56 23.21
CA SER A 221 11.47 -3.48 23.15
C SER A 221 11.98 -3.12 21.75
N LEU A 222 11.37 -3.70 20.71
CA LEU A 222 11.69 -3.38 19.32
C LEU A 222 11.40 -1.90 19.01
N GLY A 223 10.25 -1.39 19.47
CA GLY A 223 9.87 0.00 19.28
C GLY A 223 9.60 0.34 17.81
N MET A 224 9.96 1.57 17.41
CA MET A 224 9.80 2.02 16.03
C MET A 224 10.74 1.23 15.10
N GLN A 225 10.21 0.82 13.96
CA GLN A 225 10.95 0.13 12.90
C GLN A 225 11.14 1.08 11.72
N ARG A 226 12.19 0.86 10.95
CA ARG A 226 12.54 1.63 9.76
C ARG A 226 11.95 0.96 8.53
N ILE A 227 11.25 1.74 7.71
CA ILE A 227 10.75 1.30 6.41
C ILE A 227 11.72 1.76 5.32
N SER A 228 12.12 0.84 4.43
CA SER A 228 12.89 1.14 3.23
C SER A 228 12.20 0.58 1.99
N VAL A 229 12.24 1.35 0.90
CA VAL A 229 11.74 0.95 -0.41
C VAL A 229 12.84 1.18 -1.44
N HIS A 230 13.10 0.17 -2.27
CA HIS A 230 14.07 0.22 -3.35
C HIS A 230 13.44 -0.27 -4.66
N GLY A 231 13.97 0.21 -5.79
CA GLY A 231 13.47 -0.11 -7.13
C GLY A 231 12.35 0.81 -7.63
N VAL A 232 11.66 1.54 -6.74
CA VAL A 232 10.62 2.52 -7.09
C VAL A 232 10.75 3.81 -6.25
N PRO A 233 10.23 4.97 -6.71
CA PRO A 233 10.24 6.19 -5.92
C PRO A 233 9.46 6.04 -4.61
N ALA A 234 10.08 6.36 -3.47
CA ALA A 234 9.47 6.17 -2.15
C ALA A 234 8.21 7.03 -1.91
N THR A 235 8.02 8.11 -2.68
CA THR A 235 6.86 8.99 -2.62
C THR A 235 5.70 8.56 -3.54
N SER A 236 5.89 7.50 -4.33
CA SER A 236 4.86 7.01 -5.25
C SER A 236 3.73 6.27 -4.54
N HIS A 237 2.55 6.24 -5.17
CA HIS A 237 1.47 5.35 -4.76
C HIS A 237 1.93 3.88 -4.75
N PHE A 238 2.69 3.46 -5.77
CA PHE A 238 3.30 2.15 -5.88
C PHE A 238 4.09 1.74 -4.62
N ALA A 239 4.98 2.63 -4.13
CA ALA A 239 5.74 2.38 -2.91
C ALA A 239 4.83 2.20 -1.69
N ARG A 240 3.75 2.98 -1.60
CA ARG A 240 2.77 2.86 -0.51
C ARG A 240 2.03 1.52 -0.56
N VAL A 241 1.66 1.04 -1.75
CA VAL A 241 1.02 -0.27 -1.93
C VAL A 241 1.97 -1.39 -1.48
N LEU A 242 3.25 -1.32 -1.83
CA LEU A 242 4.26 -2.30 -1.38
C LEU A 242 4.39 -2.33 0.14
N VAL A 243 4.47 -1.16 0.78
CA VAL A 243 4.55 -1.03 2.24
C VAL A 243 3.28 -1.56 2.91
N ALA A 244 2.10 -1.24 2.36
CA ALA A 244 0.82 -1.75 2.87
C ALA A 244 0.75 -3.28 2.80
N ALA A 245 1.24 -3.86 1.70
CA ALA A 245 1.29 -5.30 1.50
C ALA A 245 2.24 -5.98 2.50
N ASP A 246 3.49 -5.50 2.63
CA ASP A 246 4.47 -6.07 3.57
C ASP A 246 3.97 -5.97 5.02
N TYR A 247 3.42 -4.81 5.41
CA TYR A 247 2.83 -4.62 6.73
C TYR A 247 1.69 -5.61 7.00
N ARG A 248 0.76 -5.78 6.05
CA ARG A 248 -0.36 -6.71 6.18
C ARG A 248 0.10 -8.17 6.24
N MET A 249 1.06 -8.57 5.39
CA MET A 249 1.62 -9.92 5.41
C MET A 249 2.31 -10.22 6.74
N LYS A 250 3.07 -9.27 7.30
CA LYS A 250 3.69 -9.41 8.63
C LYS A 250 2.66 -9.56 9.74
N ARG A 251 1.55 -8.81 9.71
CA ARG A 251 0.46 -8.97 10.69
C ARG A 251 -0.20 -10.35 10.60
N ILE A 252 -0.50 -10.83 9.40
CA ILE A 252 -1.04 -12.20 9.20
C ILE A 252 -0.04 -13.25 9.71
N ALA A 253 1.23 -13.12 9.34
CA ALA A 253 2.28 -14.06 9.74
C ALA A 253 2.48 -14.10 11.26
N MET A 254 2.31 -12.98 11.95
CA MET A 254 2.39 -12.88 13.42
C MET A 254 1.09 -13.23 14.14
N ASN A 255 0.07 -13.74 13.42
CA ASN A 255 -1.26 -14.05 13.96
C ASN A 255 -1.97 -12.84 14.60
N LEU A 256 -1.64 -11.64 14.13
CA LEU A 256 -2.20 -10.38 14.58
C LEU A 256 -3.48 -10.02 13.82
N ASP A 257 -3.54 -10.41 12.55
CA ASP A 257 -4.75 -10.33 11.72
C ASP A 257 -5.12 -11.74 11.22
N PRO A 258 -6.42 -12.04 11.06
CA PRO A 258 -6.82 -13.28 10.43
C PRO A 258 -6.37 -13.34 8.97
N SER A 259 -5.88 -14.50 8.54
CA SER A 259 -5.61 -14.75 7.13
C SER A 259 -6.93 -14.76 6.32
N PRO A 260 -7.00 -14.06 5.18
CA PRO A 260 -8.12 -14.21 4.25
C PRO A 260 -8.08 -15.54 3.47
N VAL A 261 -6.94 -16.25 3.49
CA VAL A 261 -6.74 -17.54 2.85
C VAL A 261 -7.00 -18.65 3.87
N ARG A 262 -7.98 -19.51 3.56
CA ARG A 262 -8.34 -20.67 4.40
C ARG A 262 -7.14 -21.60 4.55
N GLY A 263 -6.89 -22.04 5.78
CA GLY A 263 -5.84 -23.02 6.08
C GLY A 263 -4.41 -22.46 6.10
N LEU A 264 -4.21 -21.18 5.77
CA LEU A 264 -2.90 -20.55 5.90
C LEU A 264 -2.52 -20.40 7.39
N LYS A 265 -1.52 -21.16 7.82
CA LYS A 265 -0.98 -21.10 9.19
C LYS A 265 -0.13 -19.84 9.37
N SER A 266 -0.21 -19.23 10.55
CA SER A 266 0.70 -18.14 10.91
C SER A 266 2.11 -18.68 11.13
N TYR A 267 3.12 -17.81 11.01
CA TYR A 267 4.52 -18.19 11.25
C TYR A 267 4.70 -18.74 12.68
N LEU A 268 4.01 -18.15 13.67
CA LEU A 268 4.02 -18.63 15.05
C LEU A 268 3.50 -20.07 15.20
N GLN A 269 2.52 -20.47 14.38
CA GLN A 269 2.01 -21.84 14.34
C GLN A 269 2.92 -22.82 13.59
N MET A 270 3.80 -22.31 12.72
CA MET A 270 4.76 -23.12 11.95
C MET A 270 6.09 -23.33 12.69
N ILE A 271 6.45 -22.46 13.63
CA ILE A 271 7.68 -22.60 14.41
C ILE A 271 7.60 -23.87 15.27
N SER A 272 8.50 -24.82 14.99
CA SER A 272 8.71 -25.98 15.86
C SER A 272 9.36 -25.54 17.17
N PRO A 273 9.03 -26.16 18.32
CA PRO A 273 9.75 -25.97 19.59
C PRO A 273 11.26 -26.24 19.50
N ARG A 274 11.71 -26.98 18.47
CA ARG A 274 13.13 -27.26 18.22
C ARG A 274 13.88 -26.15 17.46
N THR A 275 13.16 -25.13 16.97
CA THR A 275 13.75 -24.00 16.25
C THR A 275 14.52 -23.12 17.22
N ARG A 276 15.86 -23.06 17.09
CA ARG A 276 16.69 -22.13 17.87
C ARG A 276 16.70 -20.75 17.21
N GLY A 277 16.26 -19.73 17.94
CA GLY A 277 16.26 -18.33 17.53
C GLY A 277 15.00 -17.88 16.77
N ILE A 278 14.72 -16.58 16.82
CA ILE A 278 13.63 -15.95 16.06
C ILE A 278 14.13 -15.71 14.64
N ARG A 279 13.67 -16.50 13.67
CA ARG A 279 13.86 -16.20 12.25
C ARG A 279 12.73 -15.32 11.76
N THR A 280 13.03 -14.24 11.06
CA THR A 280 12.00 -13.41 10.43
C THR A 280 11.61 -14.03 9.08
N PRO A 281 10.33 -14.34 8.84
CA PRO A 281 9.91 -14.85 7.54
C PRO A 281 10.18 -13.80 6.46
N ARG A 282 10.65 -14.27 5.30
CA ARG A 282 10.82 -13.45 4.09
C ARG A 282 9.67 -13.75 3.14
N PHE A 283 9.09 -12.69 2.58
CA PHE A 283 8.03 -12.78 1.59
C PHE A 283 8.56 -12.29 0.24
N TRP A 284 8.12 -12.95 -0.83
CA TRP A 284 8.29 -12.48 -2.20
C TRP A 284 6.92 -12.55 -2.89
N LEU A 285 6.69 -11.62 -3.82
CA LEU A 285 5.50 -11.63 -4.66
C LEU A 285 5.86 -12.32 -5.97
N GLU A 286 5.08 -13.33 -6.33
CA GLU A 286 5.25 -14.08 -7.58
C GLU A 286 4.17 -13.66 -8.57
N PRO A 287 4.52 -13.14 -9.76
CA PRO A 287 3.55 -12.81 -10.82
C PRO A 287 2.78 -14.03 -11.33
N SER A 288 3.39 -15.23 -11.26
CA SER A 288 2.75 -16.49 -11.64
C SER A 288 1.89 -17.07 -10.51
N TYR A 289 0.58 -16.86 -10.62
CA TYR A 289 -0.40 -17.42 -9.68
C TYR A 289 -0.62 -18.94 -9.85
N ALA A 290 -0.01 -19.59 -10.84
CA ALA A 290 -0.25 -21.01 -11.13
C ALA A 290 0.04 -21.92 -9.92
N ALA A 291 1.09 -21.61 -9.15
CA ALA A 291 1.45 -22.36 -7.95
C ALA A 291 0.46 -22.19 -6.78
N LEU A 292 -0.47 -21.24 -6.86
CA LEU A 292 -1.50 -20.97 -5.85
C LEU A 292 -2.88 -21.52 -6.22
N LEU A 293 -3.03 -22.07 -7.43
CA LEU A 293 -4.26 -22.75 -7.84
C LEU A 293 -4.26 -24.15 -7.20
N HIS A 294 -5.22 -24.38 -6.32
CA HIS A 294 -5.55 -25.71 -5.81
C HIS A 294 -6.90 -26.10 -6.39
N ASP A 295 -7.01 -27.37 -6.81
CA ASP A 295 -8.22 -27.97 -7.38
C ASP A 295 -9.41 -27.93 -6.40
#